data_AF-A0A8H6X7E3-F1
#
_entry.id   AF-A0A8H6X7E3-F1
#
_cell.length_a   1.000
_cell.length_b   1.000
_cell.length_c   1.000
_cell.angle_alpha   90.00
_cell.angle_beta   90.00
_cell.angle_gamma   90.00
#
_symmetry.space_group_name_H-M   'P 1'
#
loop_
_entity.id
_entity.type
_entity.pdbx_description
1 polymer ?
#
loop_
_entity_poly.entity_id
_entity_poly.type
_entity_poly.pdbx_seq_one_letter_code
_entity_poly.pdbx_strand_id
1 'polypeptide(L)'
;MSNTTGLPNPFTPLAFLPPAVADQFEASRYLYAATLGAYIWDIAMNLGNDYVLLFKHRVRFPTAVYFLSRAFTLAFILVCFVNQVAPVENCDAMALGWSIGAILAKSATTMLFFLRVTAVWHPSKIAYAVFFILWLAVLAGGITAPVGVRGTHIGPTMQCITTDVPGYVEVAAIIPLVNETAIFFAINYRILAHMMVADSSMARLRAFFGGKGLSALSRALLQSGQHFYLVAVAANVTLLVAAKLPSVVPDLPRDAHSTCRGAGQRDGLPGIPED
;
A
#
# COMPACT_ATOMS: atom_id res chain seq x y z
N MET A 1 1.31 16.24 36.32
CA MET A 1 1.19 14.85 36.87
C MET A 1 -0.23 14.25 36.76
N SER A 2 -0.58 13.61 35.64
CA SER A 2 -1.78 12.75 35.58
C SER A 2 -1.48 11.41 36.23
N ASN A 3 -2.28 11.03 37.22
CA ASN A 3 -2.17 9.83 38.03
C ASN A 3 -2.18 8.57 37.14
N THR A 4 -1.00 7.97 36.90
CA THR A 4 -0.82 6.68 36.21
C THR A 4 -1.32 5.49 37.03
N THR A 5 -1.83 5.73 38.24
CA THR A 5 -2.25 4.75 39.24
C THR A 5 -3.61 4.10 38.98
N GLY A 6 -4.33 4.49 37.93
CA GLY A 6 -5.68 3.98 37.61
C GLY A 6 -5.81 3.06 36.39
N LEU A 7 -4.77 2.90 35.56
CA LEU A 7 -4.84 2.03 34.38
C LEU A 7 -4.34 0.61 34.71
N PRO A 8 -5.08 -0.45 34.33
CA PRO A 8 -4.71 -1.83 34.67
C PRO A 8 -3.40 -2.33 34.03
N ASN A 9 -2.76 -1.56 33.14
CA ASN A 9 -1.41 -1.83 32.64
C ASN A 9 -0.75 -0.58 32.01
N PRO A 10 0.04 0.21 32.76
CA PRO A 10 0.60 1.48 32.29
C PRO A 10 1.71 1.34 31.24
N PHE A 11 2.18 0.13 30.96
CA PHE A 11 3.20 -0.13 29.93
C PHE A 11 2.61 -0.67 28.63
N THR A 12 1.30 -0.92 28.58
CA THR A 12 0.64 -1.34 27.35
C THR A 12 0.17 -0.13 26.55
N PRO A 13 0.68 0.08 25.31
CA PRO A 13 0.37 1.25 24.50
C PRO A 13 -1.12 1.38 24.19
N LEU A 14 -1.81 0.24 23.97
CA LEU A 14 -3.25 0.19 23.73
C LEU A 14 -4.09 0.74 24.89
N ALA A 15 -3.58 0.72 26.14
CA ALA A 15 -4.31 1.23 27.30
C ALA A 15 -4.48 2.76 27.26
N PHE A 16 -3.68 3.47 26.45
CA PHE A 16 -3.73 4.92 26.29
C PHE A 16 -4.58 5.37 25.10
N LEU A 17 -5.13 4.43 24.32
CA LEU A 17 -5.96 4.72 23.16
C LEU A 17 -7.45 4.52 23.47
N PRO A 18 -8.36 5.29 22.84
CA PRO A 18 -9.78 4.97 22.87
C PRO A 18 -10.04 3.55 22.35
N PRO A 19 -11.02 2.79 22.89
CA PRO A 19 -11.24 1.39 22.54
C PRO A 19 -11.32 1.12 21.03
N ALA A 20 -12.04 1.95 20.28
CA ALA A 20 -12.16 1.81 18.83
C ALA A 20 -10.81 1.95 18.10
N VAL A 21 -9.94 2.86 18.53
CA VAL A 21 -8.61 3.08 17.94
C VAL A 21 -7.65 1.97 18.36
N ALA A 22 -7.77 1.49 19.60
CA ALA A 22 -6.99 0.35 20.10
C ALA A 22 -7.29 -0.93 19.30
N ASP A 23 -8.56 -1.23 19.06
CA ASP A 23 -8.99 -2.39 18.26
C ASP A 23 -8.48 -2.30 16.82
N GLN A 24 -8.56 -1.11 16.21
CA GLN A 24 -8.05 -0.85 14.87
C GLN A 24 -6.53 -1.03 14.78
N PHE A 25 -5.79 -0.50 15.76
CA PHE A 25 -4.34 -0.61 15.83
C PHE A 25 -3.90 -2.07 16.02
N GLU A 26 -4.61 -2.83 16.87
CA GLU A 26 -4.35 -4.25 17.06
C GLU A 26 -4.66 -5.07 15.80
N ALA A 27 -5.78 -4.80 15.13
CA ALA A 27 -6.12 -5.42 13.86
C ALA A 27 -5.07 -5.10 12.77
N SER A 28 -4.63 -3.84 12.67
CA SER A 28 -3.59 -3.45 11.71
C SER A 28 -2.27 -4.16 11.98
N ARG A 29 -1.87 -4.31 13.25
CA ARG A 29 -0.66 -5.05 13.64
C ARG A 29 -0.68 -6.49 13.12
N TYR A 30 -1.79 -7.21 13.27
CA TYR A 30 -1.93 -8.57 12.75
C TYR A 30 -1.94 -8.61 11.22
N LEU A 31 -2.61 -7.65 10.59
CA LEU A 31 -2.67 -7.56 9.13
C LEU A 31 -1.28 -7.33 8.52
N TYR A 32 -0.46 -6.45 9.10
CA TYR A 32 0.91 -6.22 8.63
C TYR A 32 1.82 -7.43 8.90
N ALA A 33 1.67 -8.11 10.04
CA ALA A 33 2.39 -9.35 10.31
C ALA A 33 2.08 -10.44 9.27
N ALA A 34 0.80 -10.65 8.98
CA ALA A 34 0.34 -11.60 7.97
C ALA A 34 0.82 -11.20 6.56
N THR A 35 0.77 -9.92 6.23
CA THR A 35 1.24 -9.40 4.93
C THR A 35 2.74 -9.61 4.76
N LEU A 36 3.54 -9.35 5.79
CA LEU A 36 4.98 -9.60 5.77
C LEU A 36 5.28 -11.08 5.58
N GLY A 37 4.62 -11.95 6.34
CA GLY A 37 4.76 -13.40 6.21
C GLY A 37 4.39 -13.90 4.80
N ALA A 38 3.25 -13.46 4.28
CA ALA A 38 2.80 -13.81 2.92
C ALA A 38 3.77 -13.31 1.85
N TYR A 39 4.32 -12.10 2.00
CA TYR A 39 5.27 -11.54 1.05
C TYR A 39 6.62 -12.26 1.05
N ILE A 40 7.14 -12.61 2.23
CA ILE A 40 8.36 -13.43 2.36
C ILE A 40 8.11 -14.81 1.75
N TRP A 41 6.95 -15.41 2.01
CA TRP A 41 6.55 -16.68 1.41
C TRP A 41 6.50 -16.62 -0.12
N ASP A 42 5.94 -15.55 -0.69
CA ASP A 42 5.93 -15.32 -2.15
C ASP A 42 7.34 -15.25 -2.74
N ILE A 43 8.26 -14.53 -2.07
CA ILE A 43 9.67 -14.48 -2.48
C ILE A 43 10.30 -15.88 -2.45
N ALA A 44 10.09 -16.63 -1.36
CA ALA A 44 10.66 -17.96 -1.21
C ALA A 44 10.16 -18.93 -2.29
N MET A 45 8.87 -18.91 -2.60
CA MET A 45 8.26 -19.75 -3.63
C MET A 45 8.74 -19.38 -5.05
N ASN A 46 8.97 -18.10 -5.32
CA ASN A 46 9.43 -17.64 -6.63
C ASN A 46 10.95 -17.61 -6.78
N LEU A 47 11.72 -17.93 -5.74
CA LEU A 47 13.17 -17.78 -5.73
C LEU A 47 13.87 -18.59 -6.84
N GLY A 48 13.35 -19.77 -7.16
CA GLY A 48 13.87 -20.59 -8.27
C GLY A 48 13.70 -19.92 -9.64
N ASN A 49 12.54 -19.30 -9.87
CA ASN A 49 12.27 -18.57 -11.12
C ASN A 49 13.11 -17.28 -11.20
N ASP A 50 13.21 -16.56 -10.08
CA ASP A 50 14.03 -15.35 -9.97
C ASP A 50 15.52 -15.65 -10.21
N TYR A 51 16.02 -16.78 -9.69
CA TYR A 51 17.39 -17.25 -9.93
C TYR A 51 17.63 -17.51 -11.43
N VAL A 52 16.71 -18.20 -12.10
CA VAL A 52 16.79 -18.44 -13.56
C VAL A 52 16.75 -17.12 -14.34
N LEU A 53 15.95 -16.15 -13.91
CA LEU A 53 15.83 -14.85 -14.57
C LEU A 53 17.11 -14.01 -14.43
N LEU A 54 17.76 -14.05 -13.26
CA LEU A 54 18.96 -13.26 -12.99
C LEU A 54 20.23 -13.88 -13.60
N PHE A 55 20.37 -15.20 -13.52
CA PHE A 55 21.63 -15.89 -13.85
C PHE A 55 21.61 -16.62 -15.20
N LYS A 56 20.44 -17.05 -15.69
CA LYS A 56 20.35 -17.78 -16.98
C LYS A 56 19.90 -16.91 -18.15
N HIS A 57 19.30 -15.75 -17.89
CA HIS A 57 18.82 -14.84 -18.92
C HIS A 57 19.59 -13.52 -18.92
N ARG A 58 19.61 -12.83 -20.07
CA ARG A 58 20.24 -11.50 -20.17
C ARG A 58 19.42 -10.48 -19.37
N VAL A 59 20.04 -9.90 -18.35
CA VAL A 59 19.42 -8.83 -17.54
C VAL A 59 19.05 -7.66 -18.46
N ARG A 60 17.76 -7.40 -18.58
CA ARG A 60 17.19 -6.27 -19.31
C ARG A 60 16.58 -5.26 -18.33
N PHE A 61 16.28 -4.07 -18.82
CA PHE A 61 15.66 -3.01 -18.02
C PHE A 61 14.41 -3.47 -17.22
N PRO A 62 13.45 -4.22 -17.78
CA PRO A 62 12.30 -4.72 -17.01
C PRO A 62 12.68 -5.66 -15.87
N THR A 63 13.75 -6.44 -16.01
CA THR A 63 14.27 -7.33 -14.96
C THR A 63 14.80 -6.52 -13.78
N ALA A 64 15.56 -5.44 -14.05
CA ALA A 64 16.06 -4.56 -12.99
C ALA A 64 14.90 -3.87 -12.24
N VAL A 65 13.92 -3.34 -12.98
CA VAL A 65 12.72 -2.71 -12.40
C VAL A 65 11.90 -3.70 -11.56
N TYR A 66 11.80 -4.96 -11.99
CA TYR A 66 11.13 -6.01 -11.23
C TYR A 66 11.77 -6.26 -9.86
N PHE A 67 13.09 -6.47 -9.82
CA PHE A 67 13.79 -6.69 -8.55
C PHE A 67 13.76 -5.44 -7.66
N LEU A 68 13.85 -4.25 -8.25
CA LEU A 68 13.73 -2.99 -7.52
C LEU A 68 12.34 -2.82 -6.89
N SER A 69 11.28 -3.13 -7.64
CA SER A 69 9.91 -3.14 -7.13
C SER A 69 9.75 -4.12 -5.97
N ARG A 70 10.30 -5.35 -6.08
CA ARG A 70 10.27 -6.32 -4.98
C ARG A 70 11.01 -5.83 -3.73
N ALA A 71 12.21 -5.28 -3.90
CA ALA A 71 13.01 -4.77 -2.79
C ALA A 71 12.32 -3.60 -2.07
N PHE A 72 11.81 -2.61 -2.82
CA PHE A 72 11.11 -1.47 -2.22
C PHE A 72 9.80 -1.87 -1.55
N THR A 73 9.07 -2.83 -2.11
CA THR A 73 7.83 -3.33 -1.51
C THR A 73 8.11 -4.06 -0.21
N LEU A 74 9.13 -4.92 -0.16
CA LEU A 74 9.56 -5.59 1.07
C LEU A 74 9.98 -4.57 2.14
N ALA A 75 10.82 -3.60 1.77
CA ALA A 75 11.26 -2.55 2.68
C ALA A 75 10.08 -1.75 3.23
N PHE A 76 9.11 -1.41 2.38
CA PHE A 76 7.90 -0.69 2.80
C PHE A 76 7.04 -1.52 3.77
N ILE A 77 6.80 -2.81 3.48
CA ILE A 77 6.04 -3.69 4.37
C ILE A 77 6.75 -3.85 5.72
N LEU A 78 8.08 -3.95 5.72
CA LEU A 78 8.88 -3.98 6.94
C LEU A 78 8.72 -2.71 7.77
N VAL A 79 8.80 -1.53 7.14
CA VAL A 79 8.57 -0.25 7.82
C VAL A 79 7.17 -0.20 8.43
N CYS A 80 6.14 -0.64 7.69
CA CYS A 80 4.76 -0.71 8.21
C CYS A 80 4.66 -1.62 9.42
N PHE A 81 5.30 -2.80 9.38
CA PHE A 81 5.28 -3.74 10.49
C PHE A 81 6.04 -3.21 11.71
N VAL A 82 7.25 -2.67 11.51
CA VAL A 82 8.08 -2.08 12.56
C VAL A 82 7.33 -0.95 13.27
N ASN A 83 6.62 -0.10 12.54
CA ASN A 83 5.82 0.97 13.12
C ASN A 83 4.75 0.46 14.12
N GLN A 84 4.29 -0.78 13.98
CA GLN A 84 3.21 -1.35 14.80
C GLN A 84 3.71 -2.10 16.04
N VAL A 85 4.97 -2.59 16.01
CA VAL A 85 5.48 -3.51 17.03
C VAL A 85 6.73 -3.01 17.74
N ALA A 86 7.58 -2.21 17.07
CA ALA A 86 8.86 -1.82 17.61
C ALA A 86 8.74 -0.53 18.46
N PRO A 87 9.55 -0.40 19.52
CA PRO A 87 9.78 0.89 20.17
C PRO A 87 10.62 1.78 19.24
N VAL A 88 10.19 3.01 19.04
CA VAL A 88 10.81 3.99 18.13
C VAL A 88 10.99 5.30 18.87
N GLU A 89 12.21 5.83 18.85
CA GLU A 89 12.54 7.09 19.52
C GLU A 89 11.96 8.30 18.79
N ASN A 90 11.96 8.29 17.47
CA ASN A 90 11.51 9.41 16.66
C ASN A 90 10.37 9.01 15.70
N CYS A 91 9.13 9.31 16.10
CA CYS A 91 7.94 8.98 15.33
C CYS A 91 7.81 9.78 14.03
N ASP A 92 8.34 10.99 13.97
CA ASP A 92 8.36 11.79 12.73
C ASP A 92 9.30 11.17 11.70
N ALA A 93 10.48 10.70 12.13
CA ALA A 93 11.41 10.00 11.24
C ALA A 93 10.80 8.70 10.70
N MET A 94 10.05 7.96 11.54
CA MET A 94 9.33 6.77 11.12
C MET A 94 8.20 7.08 10.12
N ALA A 95 7.40 8.11 10.38
CA ALA A 95 6.34 8.58 9.49
C ALA A 95 6.89 9.04 8.12
N LEU A 96 8.05 9.70 8.13
CA LEU A 96 8.77 10.08 6.92
C LEU A 96 9.25 8.83 6.15
N GLY A 97 9.85 7.86 6.85
CA GLY A 97 10.28 6.59 6.27
C GLY A 97 9.14 5.80 5.64
N TRP A 98 7.99 5.74 6.32
CA TRP A 98 6.77 5.13 5.79
C TRP A 98 6.32 5.81 4.49
N SER A 99 6.27 7.15 4.48
CA SER A 99 5.86 7.93 3.31
C SER A 99 6.79 7.72 2.12
N ILE A 100 8.11 7.79 2.35
CA ILE A 100 9.12 7.57 1.30
C ILE A 100 9.05 6.13 0.76
N GLY A 101 8.96 5.15 1.68
CA GLY A 101 8.83 3.74 1.32
C GLY A 101 7.61 3.47 0.44
N ALA A 102 6.46 4.08 0.79
CA ALA A 102 5.23 3.97 0.02
C ALA A 102 5.41 4.49 -1.42
N ILE A 103 6.03 5.66 -1.58
CA ILE A 103 6.26 6.29 -2.89
C ILE A 103 7.16 5.42 -3.75
N LEU A 104 8.29 4.95 -3.20
CA LEU A 104 9.25 4.12 -3.94
C LEU A 104 8.63 2.79 -4.37
N ALA A 105 7.94 2.11 -3.45
CA ALA A 105 7.27 0.85 -3.73
C ALA A 105 6.18 1.01 -4.81
N LYS A 106 5.30 2.01 -4.67
CA LYS A 106 4.22 2.27 -5.63
C LYS A 106 4.75 2.73 -6.98
N SER A 107 5.75 3.61 -7.02
CA SER A 107 6.33 4.12 -8.27
C SER A 107 7.06 3.02 -9.05
N ALA A 108 7.81 2.15 -8.38
CA ALA A 108 8.48 1.02 -9.03
C ALA A 108 7.49 -0.03 -9.54
N THR A 109 6.44 -0.31 -8.77
CA THR A 109 5.39 -1.28 -9.16
C THR A 109 4.57 -0.78 -10.35
N THR A 110 4.16 0.50 -10.33
CA THR A 110 3.46 1.12 -11.47
C THR A 110 4.35 1.22 -12.72
N MET A 111 5.66 1.45 -12.56
CA MET A 111 6.62 1.38 -13.67
C MET A 111 6.68 -0.03 -14.27
N LEU A 112 6.70 -1.08 -13.44
CA LEU A 112 6.69 -2.46 -13.93
C LEU A 112 5.41 -2.75 -14.74
N PHE A 113 4.26 -2.27 -14.27
CA PHE A 113 2.99 -2.40 -14.98
C PHE A 113 2.96 -1.62 -16.30
N PHE A 114 3.51 -0.41 -16.31
CA PHE A 114 3.71 0.35 -17.54
C PHE A 114 4.54 -0.42 -18.57
N LEU A 115 5.68 -1.00 -18.15
CA LEU A 115 6.51 -1.81 -19.04
C LEU A 115 5.75 -3.01 -19.62
N ARG A 116 4.90 -3.65 -18.82
CA ARG A 116 4.06 -4.76 -19.30
C ARG A 116 3.00 -4.30 -20.31
N VAL A 117 2.33 -3.17 -20.05
CA VAL A 117 1.36 -2.59 -21.01
C VAL A 117 2.03 -2.24 -22.33
N THR A 118 3.19 -1.59 -22.29
CA THR A 118 3.89 -1.16 -23.52
C THR A 118 4.34 -2.35 -24.37
N ALA A 119 4.70 -3.47 -23.74
CA ALA A 119 4.99 -4.72 -24.44
C ALA A 119 3.75 -5.29 -25.16
N VAL A 120 2.56 -5.15 -24.56
CA VAL A 120 1.29 -5.66 -25.11
C VAL A 120 0.73 -4.74 -26.20
N TRP A 121 0.95 -3.43 -26.10
CA TRP A 121 0.39 -2.41 -27.00
C TRP A 121 1.36 -1.90 -28.09
N HIS A 122 2.50 -2.56 -28.25
CA HIS A 122 3.48 -2.23 -29.29
C HIS A 122 2.81 -2.29 -30.69
N PRO A 123 2.87 -1.24 -31.56
CA PRO A 123 3.73 -0.05 -31.58
C PRO A 123 3.02 1.30 -31.26
N SER A 124 1.89 1.29 -30.54
CA SER A 124 1.07 2.50 -30.36
C SER A 124 1.74 3.57 -29.47
N LYS A 125 2.26 4.64 -30.09
CA LYS A 125 2.90 5.78 -29.40
C LYS A 125 1.98 6.49 -28.41
N ILE A 126 0.67 6.53 -28.71
CA ILE A 126 -0.35 7.17 -27.86
C ILE A 126 -0.48 6.41 -26.53
N ALA A 127 -0.59 5.08 -26.56
CA ALA A 127 -0.69 4.28 -25.34
C ALA A 127 0.54 4.48 -24.45
N TYR A 128 1.73 4.45 -25.05
CA TYR A 128 2.97 4.74 -24.33
C TYR A 128 2.92 6.11 -23.62
N ALA A 129 2.54 7.18 -24.33
CA ALA A 129 2.46 8.51 -23.75
C ALA A 129 1.44 8.60 -22.62
N VAL A 130 0.24 8.03 -22.79
CA VAL A 130 -0.83 8.05 -21.77
C VAL A 130 -0.38 7.36 -20.48
N PHE A 131 0.14 6.13 -20.56
CA PHE A 131 0.55 5.41 -19.36
C PHE A 131 1.80 5.98 -18.70
N PHE A 132 2.70 6.59 -19.49
CA PHE A 132 3.84 7.32 -18.94
C PHE A 132 3.41 8.57 -18.15
N ILE A 133 2.43 9.33 -18.67
CA ILE A 133 1.84 10.47 -17.96
C ILE A 133 1.14 10.01 -16.67
N LEU A 134 0.37 8.92 -16.72
CA LEU A 134 -0.27 8.35 -15.52
C LEU A 134 0.76 7.92 -14.47
N TRP A 135 1.88 7.34 -14.89
CA TRP A 135 2.99 7.01 -14.00
C TRP A 135 3.62 8.27 -13.36
N LEU A 136 3.86 9.32 -14.15
CA LEU A 136 4.34 10.61 -13.61
C LEU A 136 3.36 11.23 -12.63
N ALA A 137 2.05 11.12 -12.87
CA ALA A 137 1.02 11.60 -11.95
C ALA A 137 1.05 10.86 -10.62
N VAL A 138 1.27 9.54 -10.63
CA VAL A 138 1.45 8.75 -9.39
C VAL A 138 2.68 9.24 -8.62
N LEU A 139 3.81 9.45 -9.30
CA LEU A 139 5.03 9.93 -8.67
C LEU A 139 4.84 11.33 -8.07
N ALA A 140 4.26 12.25 -8.84
CA ALA A 140 4.00 13.62 -8.41
C ALA A 140 3.05 13.69 -7.21
N GLY A 141 1.95 12.91 -7.25
CA GLY A 141 1.02 12.81 -6.11
C GLY A 141 1.69 12.24 -4.88
N GLY A 142 2.52 11.20 -5.05
CA GLY A 142 3.26 10.56 -3.96
C GLY A 142 4.21 11.52 -3.23
N ILE A 143 4.94 12.38 -3.97
CA ILE A 143 5.90 13.35 -3.41
C ILE A 143 5.25 14.32 -2.40
N THR A 144 3.93 14.50 -2.44
CA THR A 144 3.23 15.37 -1.50
C THR A 144 3.03 14.75 -0.10
N ALA A 145 3.07 13.42 0.02
CA ALA A 145 2.81 12.72 1.28
C ALA A 145 3.84 13.01 2.40
N PRO A 146 5.17 13.00 2.15
CA PRO A 146 6.19 13.28 3.16
C PRO A 146 6.09 14.67 3.81
N VAL A 147 5.44 15.62 3.13
CA VAL A 147 5.34 17.02 3.61
C VAL A 147 4.37 17.13 4.79
N GLY A 148 3.33 16.30 4.81
CA GLY A 148 2.20 16.47 5.71
C GLY A 148 1.99 15.37 6.75
N VAL A 149 2.54 14.17 6.56
CA VAL A 149 2.34 13.06 7.50
C VAL A 149 3.17 13.29 8.77
N ARG A 150 2.53 13.19 9.94
CA ARG A 150 3.18 13.33 11.26
C ARG A 150 2.87 12.16 12.18
N GLY A 151 3.82 11.82 13.04
CA GLY A 151 3.71 10.73 14.00
C GLY A 151 3.97 11.21 15.43
N THR A 152 3.26 10.66 16.40
CA THR A 152 3.49 10.93 17.84
C THR A 152 3.59 9.64 18.61
N HIS A 153 4.17 9.71 19.80
CA HIS A 153 4.15 8.61 20.75
C HIS A 153 2.75 8.37 21.33
N ILE A 154 2.45 7.11 21.62
CA ILE A 154 1.22 6.69 22.29
C ILE A 154 1.46 6.78 23.80
N GLY A 155 0.92 7.82 24.45
CA GLY A 155 1.07 8.04 25.88
C GLY A 155 2.55 8.11 26.31
N PRO A 156 2.94 7.52 27.46
CA PRO A 156 4.33 7.47 27.92
C PRO A 156 5.15 6.36 27.24
N THR A 157 4.61 5.68 26.23
CA THR A 157 5.28 4.55 25.59
C THR A 157 6.10 4.98 24.38
N MET A 158 7.06 4.15 23.99
CA MET A 158 7.90 4.39 22.80
C MET A 158 7.25 3.89 21.50
N GLN A 159 5.94 3.62 21.48
CA GLN A 159 5.25 3.23 20.24
C GLN A 159 4.65 4.44 19.53
N CYS A 160 4.68 4.42 18.20
CA CYS A 160 4.23 5.54 17.37
C CYS A 160 2.83 5.31 16.80
N ILE A 161 2.05 6.39 16.71
CA ILE A 161 0.79 6.46 15.98
C ILE A 161 0.80 7.66 15.02
N THR A 162 0.25 7.47 13.82
CA THR A 162 0.05 8.55 12.85
C THR A 162 -1.14 9.39 13.27
N THR A 163 -0.95 10.70 13.47
CA THR A 163 -2.00 11.60 13.98
C THR A 163 -2.46 12.64 12.97
N ASP A 164 -1.65 12.92 11.95
CA ASP A 164 -1.99 13.88 10.90
C ASP A 164 -1.78 13.25 9.53
N VAL A 165 -2.89 13.07 8.81
CA VAL A 165 -2.90 12.71 7.39
C VAL A 165 -3.74 13.76 6.69
N PRO A 166 -3.11 14.70 5.97
CA PRO A 166 -3.85 15.74 5.28
C PRO A 166 -4.79 15.14 4.23
N GLY A 167 -5.99 15.72 4.06
CA GLY A 167 -6.97 15.23 3.09
C GLY A 167 -6.45 15.16 1.64
N TYR A 168 -5.46 15.97 1.27
CA TYR A 168 -4.82 15.86 -0.05
C TYR A 168 -4.02 14.57 -0.22
N VAL A 169 -3.45 14.00 0.85
CA VAL A 169 -2.74 12.71 0.84
C VAL A 169 -3.73 11.57 0.65
N GLU A 170 -4.90 11.64 1.29
CA GLU A 170 -5.98 10.68 1.07
C GLU A 170 -6.47 10.70 -0.39
N VAL A 171 -6.67 11.90 -0.95
CA VAL A 171 -7.08 12.06 -2.35
C VAL A 171 -5.98 11.61 -3.31
N ALA A 172 -4.70 11.84 -2.97
CA ALA A 172 -3.57 11.37 -3.78
C ALA A 172 -3.53 9.84 -3.92
N ALA A 173 -4.13 9.08 -2.99
CA ALA A 173 -4.26 7.63 -3.10
C ALA A 173 -5.18 7.17 -4.25
N ILE A 174 -6.03 8.06 -4.78
CA ILE A 174 -6.91 7.78 -5.92
C ILE A 174 -6.09 7.68 -7.23
N ILE A 175 -5.01 8.46 -7.36
CA ILE A 175 -4.22 8.50 -8.60
C ILE A 175 -3.58 7.13 -8.92
N PRO A 176 -2.92 6.44 -7.97
CA PRO A 176 -2.47 5.06 -8.15
C PRO A 176 -3.60 4.10 -8.54
N LEU A 177 -4.78 4.21 -7.93
CA LEU A 177 -5.92 3.34 -8.24
C LEU A 177 -6.39 3.53 -9.68
N VAL A 178 -6.50 4.77 -10.16
CA VAL A 178 -6.86 5.06 -11.56
C VAL A 178 -5.81 4.52 -12.52
N ASN A 179 -4.52 4.68 -12.20
CA ASN A 179 -3.45 4.15 -13.04
C ASN A 179 -3.50 2.61 -13.13
N GLU A 180 -3.60 1.91 -11.99
CA GLU A 180 -3.64 0.45 -11.95
C GLU A 180 -4.88 -0.11 -12.65
N THR A 181 -6.05 0.50 -12.46
CA THR A 181 -7.27 0.09 -13.17
C THR A 181 -7.16 0.32 -14.67
N ALA A 182 -6.64 1.47 -15.12
CA ALA A 182 -6.42 1.73 -16.54
C ALA A 182 -5.46 0.71 -17.17
N ILE A 183 -4.35 0.39 -16.49
CA ILE A 183 -3.39 -0.63 -16.92
C ILE A 183 -4.06 -2.00 -16.98
N PHE A 184 -4.82 -2.38 -15.94
CA PHE A 184 -5.57 -3.63 -15.93
C PHE A 184 -6.49 -3.74 -17.13
N PHE A 185 -7.38 -2.77 -17.35
CA PHE A 185 -8.30 -2.80 -18.47
C PHE A 185 -7.58 -2.84 -19.81
N ALA A 186 -6.49 -2.08 -19.98
CA ALA A 186 -5.74 -2.07 -21.24
C ALA A 186 -5.07 -3.41 -21.55
N ILE A 187 -4.45 -4.07 -20.58
CA ILE A 187 -3.87 -5.40 -20.78
C ILE A 187 -4.97 -6.42 -21.08
N ASN A 188 -6.03 -6.42 -20.27
CA ASN A 188 -7.13 -7.38 -20.40
C ASN A 188 -7.85 -7.26 -21.73
N TYR A 189 -8.19 -6.03 -22.13
CA TYR A 189 -8.81 -5.74 -23.42
C TYR A 189 -7.97 -6.28 -24.57
N ARG A 190 -6.65 -6.03 -24.56
CA ARG A 190 -5.77 -6.44 -25.65
C ARG A 190 -5.62 -7.96 -25.72
N ILE A 191 -5.49 -8.64 -24.58
CA ILE A 191 -5.48 -10.11 -24.52
C ILE A 191 -6.80 -10.66 -25.07
N LEU A 192 -7.94 -10.16 -24.61
CA LEU A 192 -9.26 -10.59 -25.08
C LEU A 192 -9.44 -10.34 -26.58
N ALA A 193 -9.03 -9.19 -27.09
CA ALA A 193 -9.09 -8.87 -28.52
C ALA A 193 -8.25 -9.85 -29.36
N HIS A 194 -7.03 -10.20 -28.93
CA HIS A 194 -6.21 -11.20 -29.63
C HIS A 194 -6.84 -12.59 -29.62
N MET A 195 -7.49 -12.99 -28.52
CA MET A 195 -8.20 -14.27 -28.43
C MET A 195 -9.47 -14.30 -29.30
N MET A 196 -10.15 -13.17 -29.47
CA MET A 196 -11.38 -13.04 -30.28
C MET A 196 -11.13 -12.92 -31.78
N VAL A 197 -9.98 -12.36 -32.19
CA VAL A 197 -9.60 -12.24 -33.62
C VAL A 197 -9.13 -13.59 -34.20
N ALA A 198 -8.61 -14.49 -33.35
CA ALA A 198 -8.19 -15.82 -33.76
C ALA A 198 -9.36 -16.82 -33.98
N ASP A 199 -10.59 -16.49 -33.54
CA ASP A 199 -11.75 -17.40 -33.63
C ASP A 199 -13.06 -16.60 -33.67
N SER A 200 -13.76 -16.63 -34.81
CA SER A 200 -15.15 -16.19 -35.07
C SER A 200 -15.84 -15.43 -33.91
N SER A 201 -15.61 -14.11 -33.90
CA SER A 201 -15.94 -13.12 -32.86
C SER A 201 -17.36 -13.16 -32.28
N MET A 202 -18.37 -13.50 -33.08
CA MET A 202 -19.78 -13.39 -32.65
C MET A 202 -20.27 -14.63 -31.88
N ALA A 203 -19.70 -15.82 -32.16
CA ALA A 203 -20.20 -17.09 -31.63
C ALA A 203 -19.78 -17.32 -30.17
N ARG A 204 -18.56 -16.90 -29.80
CA ARG A 204 -18.06 -17.00 -28.41
C ARG A 204 -18.54 -15.87 -27.51
N LEU A 205 -18.79 -14.67 -28.03
CA LEU A 205 -19.37 -13.58 -27.22
C LEU A 205 -20.76 -13.98 -26.71
N ARG A 206 -21.53 -14.67 -27.57
CA ARG A 206 -22.84 -15.25 -27.23
C ARG A 206 -22.72 -16.46 -26.30
N ALA A 207 -21.63 -17.22 -26.35
CA ALA A 207 -21.35 -18.33 -25.42
C ALA A 207 -20.78 -17.88 -24.07
N PHE A 208 -20.12 -16.71 -24.01
CA PHE A 208 -19.62 -16.10 -22.78
C PHE A 208 -20.77 -15.51 -21.96
N PHE A 209 -21.68 -14.78 -22.61
CA PHE A 209 -22.96 -14.40 -22.00
C PHE A 209 -23.92 -15.59 -21.85
N GLY A 210 -23.72 -16.65 -22.63
CA GLY A 210 -24.51 -17.88 -22.63
C GLY A 210 -23.77 -19.08 -22.01
N GLY A 211 -23.08 -18.90 -20.88
CA GLY A 211 -22.70 -19.95 -19.90
C GLY A 211 -21.98 -21.23 -20.35
N LYS A 212 -21.68 -21.47 -21.62
CA LYS A 212 -21.19 -22.76 -22.13
C LYS A 212 -20.24 -22.54 -23.31
N GLY A 213 -18.95 -22.26 -23.06
CA GLY A 213 -18.01 -22.27 -24.20
C GLY A 213 -16.56 -21.79 -24.05
N LEU A 214 -15.97 -21.66 -22.86
CA LEU A 214 -14.52 -21.42 -22.79
C LEU A 214 -13.74 -22.72 -22.60
N SER A 215 -12.82 -23.00 -23.53
CA SER A 215 -11.89 -24.12 -23.45
C SER A 215 -11.00 -23.96 -22.21
N ALA A 216 -10.82 -25.06 -21.47
CA ALA A 216 -10.13 -25.10 -20.17
C ALA A 216 -8.72 -24.47 -20.21
N LEU A 217 -8.06 -24.48 -21.38
CA LEU A 217 -6.74 -23.90 -21.61
C LEU A 217 -6.75 -22.36 -21.62
N SER A 218 -7.74 -21.73 -22.25
CA SER A 218 -7.94 -20.28 -22.20
C SER A 218 -8.30 -19.83 -20.79
N ARG A 219 -9.12 -20.62 -20.09
CA ARG A 219 -9.50 -20.39 -18.69
C ARG A 219 -8.29 -20.47 -17.75
N ALA A 220 -7.39 -21.44 -17.95
CA ALA A 220 -6.18 -21.62 -17.16
C ALA A 220 -5.10 -20.54 -17.42
N LEU A 221 -4.93 -20.08 -18.66
CA LEU A 221 -3.97 -19.02 -19.01
C LEU A 221 -4.45 -17.62 -18.61
N LEU A 222 -5.75 -17.34 -18.74
CA LEU A 222 -6.38 -16.13 -18.17
C LEU A 222 -6.30 -16.15 -16.63
N GLN A 223 -6.47 -17.32 -16.00
CA GLN A 223 -6.39 -17.47 -14.55
C GLN A 223 -5.03 -17.06 -13.97
N SER A 224 -3.87 -17.48 -14.50
CA SER A 224 -2.60 -17.17 -13.82
C SER A 224 -2.10 -15.73 -14.00
N GLY A 225 -2.38 -15.07 -15.14
CA GLY A 225 -1.88 -13.72 -15.43
C GLY A 225 -2.77 -12.57 -14.97
N GLN A 226 -4.11 -12.77 -14.99
CA GLN A 226 -5.08 -11.70 -14.64
C GLN A 226 -5.35 -11.57 -13.15
N HIS A 227 -5.21 -12.66 -12.36
CA HIS A 227 -5.39 -12.61 -10.91
C HIS A 227 -4.47 -11.57 -10.26
N PHE A 228 -3.21 -11.45 -10.71
CA PHE A 228 -2.28 -10.48 -10.13
C PHE A 228 -2.79 -9.03 -10.20
N TYR A 229 -3.44 -8.66 -11.30
CA TYR A 229 -3.96 -7.30 -11.47
C TYR A 229 -5.33 -7.11 -10.81
N LEU A 230 -6.18 -8.13 -10.81
CA LEU A 230 -7.44 -8.10 -10.08
C LEU A 230 -7.19 -8.03 -8.57
N VAL A 231 -6.15 -8.73 -8.08
CA VAL A 231 -5.64 -8.61 -6.71
C VAL A 231 -5.08 -7.21 -6.46
N ALA A 232 -4.34 -6.60 -7.40
CA ALA A 232 -3.87 -5.23 -7.25
C ALA A 232 -5.02 -4.21 -7.16
N VAL A 233 -6.01 -4.31 -8.05
CA VAL A 233 -7.23 -3.48 -8.02
C VAL A 233 -8.01 -3.72 -6.74
N ALA A 234 -8.23 -4.98 -6.36
CA ALA A 234 -8.90 -5.34 -5.11
C ALA A 234 -8.14 -4.83 -3.88
N ALA A 235 -6.80 -4.90 -3.87
CA ALA A 235 -5.98 -4.40 -2.79
C ALA A 235 -6.07 -2.88 -2.65
N ASN A 236 -6.09 -2.13 -3.76
CA ASN A 236 -6.25 -0.67 -3.70
C ASN A 236 -7.69 -0.27 -3.35
N VAL A 237 -8.70 -1.02 -3.81
CA VAL A 237 -10.09 -0.83 -3.37
C VAL A 237 -10.22 -1.13 -1.88
N THR A 238 -9.66 -2.23 -1.39
CA THR A 238 -9.64 -2.56 0.04
C THR A 238 -8.90 -1.49 0.85
N LEU A 239 -7.78 -0.97 0.35
CA LEU A 239 -7.06 0.13 1.01
C LEU A 239 -7.90 1.41 1.06
N LEU A 240 -8.58 1.76 -0.03
CA LEU A 240 -9.41 2.96 -0.12
C LEU A 240 -10.69 2.83 0.71
N VAL A 241 -11.30 1.64 0.74
CA VAL A 241 -12.45 1.30 1.58
C VAL A 241 -12.03 1.28 3.05
N ALA A 242 -10.89 0.68 3.40
CA ALA A 242 -10.34 0.74 4.76
C ALA A 242 -10.07 2.19 5.20
N ALA A 243 -9.62 3.06 4.28
CA ALA A 243 -9.43 4.48 4.54
C ALA A 243 -10.73 5.30 4.61
N LYS A 244 -11.88 4.76 4.15
CA LYS A 244 -13.17 5.49 4.09
C LYS A 244 -14.29 4.85 4.89
N LEU A 245 -14.10 3.67 5.50
CA LEU A 245 -15.11 3.04 6.33
C LEU A 245 -15.24 3.80 7.67
N PRO A 246 -16.43 4.32 8.02
CA PRO A 246 -16.67 5.03 9.28
C PRO A 246 -16.61 4.12 10.53
N SER A 247 -16.45 2.81 10.36
CA SER A 247 -16.14 1.85 11.44
C SER A 247 -14.64 1.70 11.70
N VAL A 248 -13.77 2.25 10.83
CA VAL A 248 -12.30 2.20 10.91
C VAL A 248 -11.67 3.57 11.22
N VAL A 249 -12.47 4.64 11.23
CA VAL A 249 -12.11 5.94 11.80
C VAL A 249 -13.37 6.44 12.53
N PRO A 250 -13.44 6.42 13.87
CA PRO A 250 -14.36 7.34 14.51
C PRO A 250 -13.92 8.72 14.06
N ASP A 251 -14.82 9.54 13.52
CA ASP A 251 -14.61 10.98 13.42
C ASP A 251 -14.03 11.43 14.76
N LEU A 252 -12.71 11.61 14.83
CA LEU A 252 -12.07 12.19 15.99
C LEU A 252 -12.68 13.59 16.03
N PRO A 253 -13.50 13.92 17.05
CA PRO A 253 -13.92 15.29 17.20
C PRO A 253 -12.64 16.11 17.22
N ARG A 254 -12.59 17.20 16.46
CA ARG A 254 -11.49 18.19 16.50
C ARG A 254 -11.07 18.56 17.94
N ASP A 255 -11.96 18.33 18.90
CA ASP A 255 -11.78 18.55 20.32
C ASP A 255 -10.87 17.51 21.01
N ALA A 256 -10.72 16.29 20.50
CA ALA A 256 -9.79 15.29 21.05
C ALA A 256 -8.31 15.65 20.80
N HIS A 257 -8.04 16.42 19.74
CA HIS A 257 -6.74 17.04 19.50
C HIS A 257 -6.32 18.00 20.62
N SER A 258 -7.31 18.64 21.28
CA SER A 258 -7.07 19.55 22.42
C SER A 258 -6.78 18.79 23.71
N THR A 259 -7.38 17.61 23.90
CA THR A 259 -7.19 16.79 25.10
C THR A 259 -5.80 16.14 25.14
N CYS A 260 -5.28 15.65 24.00
CA CYS A 260 -3.91 15.14 23.92
C CYS A 260 -2.86 16.27 23.97
N ARG A 261 -3.13 17.43 23.34
CA ARG A 261 -2.21 18.59 23.41
C ARG A 261 -2.21 19.24 24.80
N GLY A 262 -3.32 19.20 25.52
CA GLY A 262 -3.46 19.73 26.89
C GLY A 262 -2.74 18.91 27.96
N ALA A 263 -2.54 17.61 27.74
CA ALA A 263 -1.79 16.74 28.66
C ALA A 263 -0.26 16.90 28.56
N GLY A 264 0.26 17.45 27.45
CA GLY A 264 1.70 17.65 27.22
C GLY A 264 2.24 19.05 27.55
N GLN A 265 1.38 20.04 27.81
CA GLN A 265 1.79 21.45 27.95
C GLN A 265 1.91 21.95 29.41
N ARG A 266 1.51 21.16 30.42
CA ARG A 266 1.73 21.50 31.84
C ARG A 266 2.74 20.55 32.44
N ASP A 267 4.00 20.98 32.45
CA ASP A 267 4.93 20.84 33.58
C ASP A 267 6.22 21.61 33.20
N GLY A 268 6.13 22.94 33.29
CA GLY A 268 7.32 23.79 33.41
C GLY A 268 7.89 23.63 34.80
N LEU A 269 9.20 23.34 34.86
CA LEU A 269 10.04 23.23 36.06
C LEU A 269 9.64 24.20 37.20
N PRO A 270 9.50 23.72 38.45
CA PRO A 270 9.84 24.49 39.63
C PRO A 270 11.26 24.16 40.10
N GLY A 271 12.02 25.22 40.39
CA GLY A 271 13.42 25.17 40.81
C GLY A 271 13.66 24.41 42.10
N ILE A 272 14.89 23.88 42.18
CA ILE A 272 15.51 23.28 43.35
C ILE A 272 15.83 24.41 44.35
N PRO A 273 15.43 24.33 45.64
CA PRO A 273 15.96 25.21 46.67
C PRO A 273 17.35 24.73 47.09
N GLU A 274 18.32 25.64 47.07
CA GLU A 274 19.59 25.50 47.80
C GLU A 274 19.31 25.74 49.29
N ASP A 275 19.66 24.75 50.12
CA ASP A 275 20.14 24.89 51.50
C ASP A 275 21.08 23.70 51.79
#